data_AF-A0A931DJK2-F1
#
_entry.id   AF-A0A931DJK2-F1
#
_cell.length_a   1.000
_cell.length_b   1.000
_cell.length_c   1.000
_cell.angle_alpha   90.00
_cell.angle_beta   90.00
_cell.angle_gamma   90.00
#
_symmetry.space_group_name_H-M   'P 1'
#
loop_
_entity.id
_entity.type
_entity.pdbx_description
1 polymer ?
#
loop_
_entity_poly.entity_id
_entity_poly.type
_entity_poly.pdbx_seq_one_letter_code
_entity_poly.pdbx_strand_id
1 'polypeptide(L)'
;MRMRDSASAVGDEAGAKGGTETPSGTPAAGRVASGRAAPGWRGRAPEPPEPAGAPAPAPRDDAEVDSYAGLLDSVPERTRWSFRTRLLGPLEEYDSIRQADLMHTLEVFLACSGSWNRTATRLHVHVNTLRYRIRRIEELTGRDLGTLEDRVDFFLALRAMRR
;
A
#
# COMPACT_ATOMS: atom_id res chain seq x y z
N MET A 1 -50.09 -30.28 -33.02
CA MET A 1 -49.15 -29.57 -33.93
C MET A 1 -47.76 -29.80 -33.37
N ARG A 2 -46.74 -30.36 -34.07
CA ARG A 2 -46.23 -30.08 -35.44
C ARG A 2 -45.78 -28.60 -35.61
N MET A 3 -44.57 -28.28 -36.07
CA MET A 3 -43.40 -29.11 -36.45
C MET A 3 -42.19 -28.17 -36.72
N ARG A 4 -40.94 -28.64 -36.45
CA ARG A 4 -39.68 -28.33 -37.20
C ARG A 4 -39.15 -26.89 -37.19
N ASP A 5 -37.90 -26.55 -37.57
CA ASP A 5 -36.53 -27.15 -37.64
C ASP A 5 -35.56 -25.90 -37.74
N SER A 6 -34.22 -25.86 -37.64
CA SER A 6 -33.04 -26.76 -37.69
C SER A 6 -31.97 -26.24 -36.68
N ALA A 7 -30.76 -26.77 -36.40
CA ALA A 7 -29.65 -27.39 -37.17
C ALA A 7 -28.79 -26.38 -37.99
N SER A 8 -27.44 -26.44 -38.09
CA SER A 8 -26.40 -27.32 -37.49
C SER A 8 -24.97 -26.72 -37.64
N ALA A 9 -23.93 -27.55 -37.44
CA ALA A 9 -22.46 -27.33 -37.58
C ALA A 9 -21.79 -26.60 -36.39
N VAL A 10 -20.76 -27.11 -35.66
CA VAL A 10 -19.64 -28.06 -35.89
C VAL A 10 -18.37 -27.42 -36.47
N GLY A 11 -17.26 -27.59 -35.75
CA GLY A 11 -15.89 -27.21 -36.13
C GLY A 11 -14.93 -27.54 -34.98
N ASP A 12 -14.12 -28.58 -35.15
CA ASP A 12 -13.17 -29.14 -34.18
C ASP A 12 -11.87 -29.47 -34.92
N GLU A 13 -10.72 -28.95 -34.47
CA GLU A 13 -9.38 -29.33 -34.93
C GLU A 13 -8.32 -29.11 -33.82
N ALA A 14 -7.24 -29.88 -33.88
CA ALA A 14 -6.21 -29.92 -32.84
C ALA A 14 -4.79 -30.10 -33.39
N GLY A 15 -3.78 -29.65 -32.61
CA GLY A 15 -2.35 -29.81 -32.89
C GLY A 15 -1.63 -28.50 -33.26
N ALA A 16 -0.28 -28.45 -33.27
CA ALA A 16 0.70 -29.45 -32.82
C ALA A 16 2.03 -28.79 -32.38
N LYS A 17 2.96 -29.61 -31.86
CA LYS A 17 4.25 -29.26 -31.25
C LYS A 17 5.25 -28.58 -32.20
N GLY A 18 6.22 -27.84 -31.64
CA GLY A 18 7.60 -27.81 -32.16
C GLY A 18 8.36 -26.49 -31.94
N GLY A 19 9.70 -26.56 -31.79
CA GLY A 19 10.59 -25.39 -31.86
C GLY A 19 11.58 -25.24 -30.70
N THR A 20 12.66 -26.01 -30.68
CA THR A 20 13.84 -25.77 -29.82
C THR A 20 15.03 -25.36 -30.68
N GLU A 21 15.56 -24.15 -30.51
CA GLU A 21 16.75 -23.69 -31.24
C GLU A 21 17.81 -23.08 -30.32
N THR A 22 19.02 -23.64 -30.37
CA THR A 22 20.27 -23.01 -29.90
C THR A 22 21.45 -23.68 -30.60
N PRO A 23 22.22 -22.92 -31.40
CA PRO A 23 23.65 -23.16 -31.53
C PRO A 23 24.44 -21.84 -31.38
N SER A 24 25.45 -21.77 -30.51
CA SER A 24 26.86 -22.17 -30.76
C SER A 24 27.75 -20.96 -31.16
N GLY A 25 28.88 -20.78 -30.47
CA GLY A 25 29.80 -19.65 -30.67
C GLY A 25 31.11 -19.77 -29.89
N THR A 26 32.07 -20.50 -30.46
CA THR A 26 33.43 -20.78 -29.94
C THR A 26 34.38 -20.69 -31.15
N PRO A 27 35.60 -20.09 -31.13
CA PRO A 27 36.69 -20.29 -30.15
C PRO A 27 37.36 -18.93 -29.74
N ALA A 28 38.60 -18.77 -29.23
CA ALA A 28 39.77 -19.66 -29.15
C ALA A 28 40.81 -19.37 -28.03
N ALA A 29 41.70 -20.36 -27.87
CA ALA A 29 43.01 -20.41 -27.21
C ALA A 29 43.77 -19.10 -26.86
N GLY A 30 44.10 -18.94 -25.58
CA GLY A 30 45.38 -19.47 -25.06
C GLY A 30 46.57 -18.52 -24.86
N ARG A 31 47.00 -18.36 -23.58
CA ARG A 31 48.44 -18.45 -23.22
C ARG A 31 48.69 -18.75 -21.73
N VAL A 32 49.73 -19.55 -21.49
CA VAL A 32 50.43 -19.81 -20.21
C VAL A 32 51.51 -18.73 -19.97
N ALA A 33 52.02 -18.45 -18.77
CA ALA A 33 51.68 -18.86 -17.40
C ALA A 33 52.39 -17.93 -16.36
N SER A 34 52.16 -18.22 -15.07
CA SER A 34 53.04 -17.94 -13.91
C SER A 34 53.41 -16.49 -13.55
N GLY A 35 52.73 -15.95 -12.53
CA GLY A 35 53.25 -14.96 -11.58
C GLY A 35 53.10 -15.49 -10.15
N ARG A 36 54.07 -15.19 -9.25
CA ARG A 36 54.09 -15.71 -7.87
C ARG A 36 53.53 -14.71 -6.85
N ALA A 37 53.23 -15.24 -5.67
CA ALA A 37 53.08 -14.58 -4.36
C ALA A 37 51.78 -13.79 -4.08
N ALA A 38 51.00 -14.33 -3.14
CA ALA A 38 50.29 -13.52 -2.15
C ALA A 38 51.30 -13.15 -1.02
N PRO A 39 51.05 -12.12 -0.19
CA PRO A 39 50.06 -12.25 0.88
C PRO A 39 49.26 -10.96 1.19
N GLY A 40 48.33 -11.03 2.15
CA GLY A 40 48.19 -9.91 3.10
C GLY A 40 46.87 -9.12 3.16
N TRP A 41 45.69 -9.70 2.96
CA TRP A 41 44.41 -9.03 3.31
C TRP A 41 44.17 -8.95 4.84
N ARG A 42 45.17 -8.54 5.63
CA ARG A 42 45.00 -8.25 7.07
C ARG A 42 44.75 -6.76 7.29
N GLY A 43 43.50 -6.37 7.06
CA GLY A 43 43.00 -5.03 7.35
C GLY A 43 41.48 -5.03 7.30
N ARG A 44 40.84 -5.31 8.45
CA ARG A 44 39.42 -4.99 8.60
C ARG A 44 39.33 -3.47 8.52
N ALA A 45 38.65 -2.93 7.52
CA ALA A 45 38.38 -1.49 7.48
C ALA A 45 37.71 -1.08 8.81
N PRO A 46 38.08 0.07 9.40
CA PRO A 46 37.36 0.55 10.57
C PRO A 46 35.90 0.77 10.16
N GLU A 47 34.97 0.20 10.94
CA GLU A 47 33.57 0.58 10.86
C GLU A 47 33.50 2.11 11.03
N PRO A 48 32.67 2.85 10.27
CA PRO A 48 32.39 4.22 10.62
C PRO A 48 31.83 4.23 12.06
N PRO A 49 32.20 5.21 12.90
CA PRO A 49 31.68 5.27 14.26
C PRO A 49 30.16 5.41 14.21
N GLU A 50 29.46 4.47 14.84
CA GLU A 50 28.03 4.58 15.18
C GLU A 50 27.76 6.01 15.71
N PRO A 51 26.72 6.71 15.23
CA PRO A 51 26.47 8.11 15.57
C PRO A 51 26.10 8.25 17.05
N ALA A 52 27.14 8.45 17.87
CA ALA A 52 27.06 8.46 19.32
C ALA A 52 26.13 9.59 19.80
N GLY A 53 25.02 9.20 20.43
CA GLY A 53 24.14 10.13 21.12
C GLY A 53 23.38 11.08 20.19
N ALA A 54 22.51 10.54 19.33
CA ALA A 54 21.18 11.15 19.30
C ALA A 54 20.67 11.14 20.76
N PRO A 55 20.36 12.29 21.39
CA PRO A 55 19.96 12.29 22.78
C PRO A 55 18.71 11.41 22.89
N ALA A 56 18.73 10.46 23.82
CA ALA A 56 17.48 9.81 24.24
C ALA A 56 16.50 10.95 24.56
N PRO A 57 15.28 10.94 23.98
CA PRO A 57 14.35 12.04 24.18
C PRO A 57 14.20 12.19 25.69
N ALA A 58 14.55 13.38 26.20
CA ALA A 58 14.47 13.67 27.63
C ALA A 58 13.09 13.22 28.11
N PRO A 59 12.97 12.61 29.30
CA PRO A 59 11.68 12.22 29.84
C PRO A 59 10.81 13.48 29.79
N ARG A 60 9.85 13.46 28.87
CA ARG A 60 8.82 14.48 28.82
C ARG A 60 8.12 14.35 30.17
N ASP A 61 7.80 15.47 30.80
CA ASP A 61 6.77 15.41 31.85
C ASP A 61 5.60 14.61 31.29
N ASP A 62 5.01 13.74 32.10
CA ASP A 62 3.81 12.98 31.76
C ASP A 62 2.59 13.93 31.73
N ALA A 63 2.68 14.94 30.86
CA ALA A 63 1.68 15.95 30.58
C ALA A 63 0.39 15.22 30.24
N GLU A 64 -0.60 15.36 31.12
CA GLU A 64 -1.65 14.38 31.37
C GLU A 64 -2.42 14.03 30.07
N VAL A 65 -2.00 12.95 29.39
CA VAL A 65 -2.47 12.61 28.03
C VAL A 65 -3.86 11.97 28.08
N ASP A 66 -4.86 12.81 28.35
CA ASP A 66 -6.28 12.49 28.42
C ASP A 66 -6.92 12.18 27.05
N SER A 67 -6.23 12.53 25.96
CA SER A 67 -6.83 12.65 24.63
C SER A 67 -5.89 12.20 23.50
N TYR A 68 -6.51 11.66 22.44
CA TYR A 68 -5.78 11.22 21.24
C TYR A 68 -5.01 12.36 20.55
N ALA A 69 -5.41 13.62 20.77
CA ALA A 69 -4.75 14.79 20.19
C ALA A 69 -3.37 15.01 20.82
N GLY A 70 -3.28 15.11 22.16
CA GLY A 70 -2.00 15.18 22.87
C GLY A 70 -1.10 13.98 22.59
N LEU A 71 -1.69 12.78 22.46
CA LEU A 71 -0.96 11.59 22.04
C LEU A 71 -0.34 11.75 20.64
N LEU A 72 -1.10 12.25 19.64
CA LEU A 72 -0.59 12.54 18.30
C LEU A 72 0.46 13.64 18.30
N ASP A 73 0.29 14.72 19.07
CA ASP A 73 1.26 15.81 19.15
C ASP A 73 2.60 15.37 19.76
N SER A 74 2.57 14.38 20.66
CA SER A 74 3.77 13.71 21.16
C SER A 74 4.56 12.97 20.06
N VAL A 75 3.90 12.55 18.97
CA VAL A 75 4.51 11.82 17.86
C VAL A 75 5.18 12.80 16.89
N PRO A 76 6.48 12.59 16.53
CA PRO A 76 7.19 13.46 15.61
C PRO A 76 6.47 13.65 14.26
N GLU A 77 6.50 14.87 13.74
CA GLU A 77 5.79 15.26 12.51
C GLU A 77 6.12 14.37 11.31
N ARG A 78 7.40 13.97 11.16
CA ARG A 78 7.84 13.03 10.11
C ARG A 78 7.16 11.66 10.21
N THR A 79 6.91 11.18 11.43
CA THR A 79 6.22 9.91 11.70
C THR A 79 4.73 10.05 11.43
N ARG A 80 4.10 11.14 11.87
CA ARG A 80 2.69 11.47 11.55
C ARG A 80 2.45 11.59 10.05
N TRP A 81 3.34 12.26 9.32
CA TRP A 81 3.29 12.35 7.87
C TRP A 81 3.45 10.99 7.19
N SER A 82 4.44 10.19 7.61
CA SER A 82 4.66 8.82 7.08
C SER A 82 3.49 7.88 7.37
N PHE A 83 2.81 8.03 8.50
CA PHE A 83 1.60 7.28 8.84
C PHE A 83 0.43 7.71 7.94
N ARG A 84 0.10 9.01 7.91
CA ARG A 84 -0.95 9.59 7.05
C ARG A 84 -0.78 9.15 5.60
N THR A 85 0.39 9.38 5.01
CA THR A 85 0.62 9.18 3.58
C THR A 85 0.59 7.71 3.17
N ARG A 86 0.92 6.77 4.08
CA ARG A 86 0.73 5.32 3.82
C ARG A 86 -0.73 4.86 3.87
N LEU A 87 -1.57 5.50 4.69
CA LEU A 87 -2.98 5.15 4.84
C LEU A 87 -3.89 5.86 3.81
N LEU A 88 -3.65 7.15 3.56
CA LEU A 88 -4.52 8.01 2.75
C LEU A 88 -3.97 8.27 1.35
N GLY A 89 -2.68 8.06 1.10
CA GLY A 89 -2.05 8.24 -0.22
C GLY A 89 -2.78 7.53 -1.37
N PRO A 90 -3.18 6.25 -1.24
CA PRO A 90 -3.95 5.54 -2.28
C PRO A 90 -5.32 6.16 -2.57
N LEU A 91 -5.92 6.86 -1.60
CA LEU A 91 -7.20 7.56 -1.78
C LEU A 91 -7.00 8.94 -2.41
N GLU A 92 -5.96 9.66 -1.98
CA GLU A 92 -5.56 10.96 -2.53
C GLU A 92 -5.15 10.84 -4.01
N GLU A 93 -4.42 9.79 -4.38
CA GLU A 93 -4.11 9.44 -5.77
C GLU A 93 -5.38 9.12 -6.56
N TYR A 94 -6.25 8.23 -6.04
CA TYR A 94 -7.49 7.82 -6.72
C TYR A 94 -8.46 8.99 -6.95
N ASP A 95 -8.68 9.82 -5.94
CA ASP A 95 -9.54 11.00 -6.04
C ASP A 95 -8.96 12.04 -7.00
N SER A 96 -7.62 12.22 -7.04
CA SER A 96 -6.99 13.13 -8.02
C SER A 96 -7.29 12.71 -9.47
N ILE A 97 -7.24 11.41 -9.75
CA ILE A 97 -7.44 10.84 -11.10
C ILE A 97 -8.93 10.75 -11.47
N ARG A 98 -9.83 10.48 -10.50
CA ARG A 98 -11.23 10.11 -10.78
C ARG A 98 -12.31 10.99 -10.16
N GLN A 99 -11.95 12.00 -9.36
CA GLN A 99 -12.88 12.95 -8.73
C GLN A 99 -14.01 12.21 -7.97
N ALA A 100 -13.64 11.21 -7.16
CA ALA A 100 -14.57 10.21 -6.61
C ALA A 100 -15.03 10.49 -5.17
N ASP A 101 -14.49 11.53 -4.52
CA ASP A 101 -14.69 11.94 -3.12
C ASP A 101 -14.55 10.81 -2.10
N LEU A 102 -13.63 9.87 -2.30
CA LEU A 102 -13.38 8.78 -1.34
C LEU A 102 -12.84 9.33 -0.01
N MET A 103 -11.93 10.31 -0.05
CA MET A 103 -11.40 10.98 1.15
C MET A 103 -12.50 11.65 1.98
N HIS A 104 -13.41 12.40 1.33
CA HIS A 104 -14.54 13.01 2.02
C HIS A 104 -15.57 11.96 2.50
N THR A 105 -15.79 10.91 1.72
CA THR A 105 -16.65 9.79 2.11
C THR A 105 -16.14 9.08 3.37
N LEU A 106 -14.83 8.87 3.47
CA LEU A 106 -14.16 8.31 4.65
C LEU A 106 -14.31 9.21 5.87
N GLU A 107 -14.03 10.52 5.74
CA GLU A 107 -14.19 11.48 6.83
C GLU A 107 -15.63 11.49 7.36
N VAL A 108 -16.63 11.55 6.48
CA VAL A 108 -18.05 11.56 6.88
C VAL A 108 -18.49 10.20 7.45
N PHE A 109 -18.00 9.07 6.94
CA PHE A 109 -18.29 7.74 7.49
C PHE A 109 -17.78 7.59 8.92
N LEU A 110 -16.55 8.03 9.19
CA LEU A 110 -15.94 8.02 10.53
C LEU A 110 -16.64 9.02 11.46
N ALA A 111 -16.96 10.23 10.99
CA ALA A 111 -17.76 11.21 11.73
C ALA A 111 -19.20 10.73 12.01
N CYS A 112 -19.71 9.76 11.25
CA CYS A 112 -20.97 9.06 11.49
C CYS A 112 -20.80 7.73 12.24
N SER A 113 -19.62 7.45 12.80
CA SER A 113 -19.29 6.23 13.57
C SER A 113 -19.51 4.93 12.79
N GLY A 114 -19.21 4.93 11.49
CA GLY A 114 -19.43 3.78 10.60
C GLY A 114 -20.89 3.50 10.24
N SER A 115 -21.82 4.39 10.59
CA SER A 115 -23.25 4.19 10.31
C SER A 115 -23.58 4.49 8.84
N TRP A 116 -23.81 3.43 8.06
CA TRP A 116 -24.22 3.50 6.65
C TRP A 116 -25.35 4.50 6.38
N ASN A 117 -26.45 4.42 7.13
CA ASN A 117 -27.62 5.29 6.88
C ASN A 117 -27.31 6.77 7.19
N ARG A 118 -26.68 7.07 8.33
CA ARG A 118 -26.31 8.46 8.68
C ARG A 118 -25.33 9.05 7.67
N THR A 119 -24.35 8.26 7.24
CA THR A 119 -23.35 8.66 6.24
C THR A 119 -23.99 8.92 4.88
N ALA A 120 -24.86 8.02 4.40
CA ALA A 120 -25.57 8.15 3.14
C ALA A 120 -26.44 9.41 3.11
N THR A 121 -27.22 9.65 4.19
CA THR A 121 -28.00 10.89 4.36
C THR A 121 -27.11 12.14 4.33
N ARG A 122 -26.01 12.16 5.10
CA ARG A 122 -25.13 13.33 5.23
C ARG A 122 -24.35 13.65 3.95
N LEU A 123 -23.99 12.64 3.17
CA LEU A 123 -23.39 12.78 1.84
C LEU A 123 -24.43 13.01 0.72
N HIS A 124 -25.73 12.95 1.03
CA HIS A 124 -26.82 13.02 0.05
C HIS A 124 -26.73 11.97 -1.08
N VAL A 125 -26.21 10.77 -0.76
CA VAL A 125 -26.06 9.64 -1.71
C VAL A 125 -26.93 8.45 -1.32
N HIS A 126 -27.28 7.61 -2.30
CA HIS A 126 -27.95 6.34 -2.01
C HIS A 126 -27.00 5.35 -1.31
N VAL A 127 -27.52 4.50 -0.41
CA VAL A 127 -26.71 3.57 0.40
C VAL A 127 -25.91 2.57 -0.44
N ASN A 128 -26.36 2.23 -1.65
CA ASN A 128 -25.60 1.39 -2.58
C ASN A 128 -24.36 2.11 -3.13
N THR A 129 -24.47 3.41 -3.42
CA THR A 129 -23.34 4.24 -3.86
C THR A 129 -22.32 4.40 -2.75
N LEU A 130 -22.77 4.58 -1.50
CA LEU A 130 -21.89 4.57 -0.34
C LEU A 130 -21.20 3.20 -0.16
N ARG A 131 -21.92 2.08 -0.33
CA ARG A 131 -21.34 0.73 -0.26
C ARG A 131 -20.26 0.52 -1.31
N TYR A 132 -20.45 1.02 -2.53
CA TYR A 132 -19.41 1.03 -3.55
C TYR A 132 -18.18 1.87 -3.13
N ARG A 133 -18.37 3.10 -2.63
CA ARG A 133 -17.27 3.97 -2.21
C ARG A 133 -16.48 3.39 -1.03
N ILE A 134 -17.14 2.89 0.01
CA ILE A 134 -16.49 2.24 1.17
C ILE A 134 -15.72 1.01 0.72
N ARG A 135 -16.34 0.11 -0.06
CA ARG A 135 -15.64 -1.05 -0.63
C ARG A 135 -14.42 -0.66 -1.48
N ARG A 136 -14.50 0.46 -2.20
CA ARG A 136 -13.36 0.96 -2.99
C ARG A 136 -12.25 1.53 -2.10
N ILE A 137 -12.58 2.15 -0.96
CA ILE A 137 -11.57 2.55 0.04
C ILE A 137 -10.86 1.29 0.59
N GLU A 138 -11.62 0.27 0.99
CA GLU A 138 -11.10 -1.02 1.49
C GLU A 138 -10.19 -1.70 0.44
N GLU A 139 -10.63 -1.77 -0.82
CA GLU A 139 -9.86 -2.31 -1.95
C GLU A 139 -8.58 -1.53 -2.28
N LEU A 140 -8.53 -0.21 -2.06
CA LEU A 140 -7.35 0.64 -2.32
C LEU A 140 -6.32 0.62 -1.19
N THR A 141 -6.77 0.34 0.04
CA THR A 141 -5.94 0.49 1.25
C THR A 141 -5.56 -0.83 1.91
N GLY A 142 -6.23 -1.94 1.56
CA GLY A 142 -6.03 -3.24 2.18
C GLY A 142 -6.53 -3.31 3.63
N ARG A 143 -7.59 -2.55 3.95
CA ARG A 143 -8.15 -2.34 5.29
C ARG A 143 -9.65 -2.68 5.29
N ASP A 144 -10.20 -3.06 6.44
CA ASP A 144 -11.62 -3.39 6.63
C ASP A 144 -12.31 -2.31 7.49
N LEU A 145 -13.16 -1.49 6.87
CA LEU A 145 -13.93 -0.45 7.56
C LEU A 145 -15.12 -1.02 8.37
N GLY A 146 -15.25 -2.34 8.45
CA GLY A 146 -16.00 -3.11 9.44
C GLY A 146 -15.37 -3.14 10.84
N THR A 147 -14.03 -3.13 10.94
CA THR A 147 -13.27 -3.21 12.21
C THR A 147 -13.33 -1.91 13.02
N LEU A 148 -12.87 -1.92 14.28
CA LEU A 148 -12.63 -0.69 15.05
C LEU A 148 -11.20 -0.17 14.80
N GLU A 149 -10.27 -1.09 14.68
CA GLU A 149 -8.83 -0.92 14.57
C GLU A 149 -8.48 -0.10 13.32
N ASP A 150 -8.97 -0.49 12.14
CA ASP A 150 -8.70 0.26 10.91
C ASP A 150 -9.43 1.61 10.89
N ARG A 151 -10.62 1.71 11.49
CA ARG A 151 -11.33 3.00 11.67
C ARG A 151 -10.54 3.96 12.55
N VAL A 152 -9.88 3.46 13.60
CA VAL A 152 -8.99 4.26 14.46
C VAL A 152 -7.75 4.69 13.67
N ASP A 153 -7.11 3.79 12.92
CA ASP A 153 -5.97 4.13 12.06
C ASP A 153 -6.32 5.23 11.05
N PHE A 154 -7.45 5.12 10.33
CA PHE A 154 -7.91 6.17 9.42
C PHE A 154 -8.30 7.47 10.13
N PHE A 155 -8.96 7.40 11.28
CA PHE A 155 -9.31 8.59 12.07
C PHE A 155 -8.05 9.35 12.51
N LEU A 156 -7.05 8.63 13.04
CA LEU A 156 -5.77 9.21 13.42
C LEU A 156 -5.03 9.77 12.20
N ALA A 157 -5.04 9.08 11.05
CA ALA A 157 -4.42 9.56 9.82
C ALA A 157 -5.04 10.88 9.31
N LEU A 158 -6.36 11.01 9.38
CA LEU A 158 -7.08 12.25 9.02
C LEU A 158 -6.81 13.41 10.00
N ARG A 159 -6.38 13.12 11.24
CA ARG A 159 -6.01 14.13 12.24
C ARG A 159 -4.51 14.42 12.31
N ALA A 160 -3.66 13.53 11.83
CA ALA A 160 -2.19 13.58 11.95
C ALA A 160 -1.50 14.87 11.45
N MET A 161 -2.15 15.65 10.58
CA MET A 161 -1.63 16.93 10.05
C MET A 161 -2.52 18.14 10.37
N ARG A 162 -3.53 17.99 11.24
CA ARG A 162 -4.35 19.12 11.70
C ARG A 162 -3.71 19.76 12.93
N ARG A 163 -3.15 20.97 12.73
CA ARG A 163 -3.04 21.97 13.80
C ARG A 163 -4.41 22.59 14.08
#